data_AF-A0A9Q0P8K8-F1
#
_entry.id   AF-A0A9Q0P8K8-F1
#
_cell.length_a   1.000
_cell.length_b   1.000
_cell.length_c   1.000
_cell.angle_alpha   90.00
_cell.angle_beta   90.00
_cell.angle_gamma   90.00
#
_symmetry.space_group_name_H-M   'P 1'
#
loop_
_entity.id
_entity.type
_entity.pdbx_description
1 polymer ?
#
loop_
_entity_poly.entity_id
_entity_poly.type
_entity_poly.pdbx_seq_one_letter_code
_entity_poly.pdbx_strand_id
1 'polypeptide(L)'
;AEIARGETANSVSCYMRTKGISEELATESVMNLIDETWKKMNKEKLGDSLFAKHFVETAINLARQSHCTYHNGDAHTSPDELTRKRVLSVITEPILPLER
;
A
#
# COMPACT_ATOMS: atom_id res chain seq x y z
N ALA A 1 -9.87 -9.03 9.38
CA ALA A 1 -10.91 -9.58 8.48
C ALA A 1 -10.63 -11.04 8.13
N GLU A 2 -9.49 -11.35 7.51
CA GLU A 2 -9.11 -12.72 7.12
C GLU A 2 -8.80 -13.62 8.32
N ILE A 3 -7.99 -13.13 9.27
CA ILE A 3 -7.64 -13.88 10.49
C ILE A 3 -8.88 -14.25 11.32
N ALA A 4 -9.81 -13.31 11.47
CA ALA A 4 -11.09 -13.54 12.15
C ALA A 4 -11.96 -14.60 11.45
N ARG A 5 -11.78 -14.83 10.15
CA ARG A 5 -12.44 -15.92 9.39
C ARG A 5 -11.66 -17.23 9.43
N GLY A 6 -10.52 -17.28 10.13
CA GLY A 6 -9.65 -18.46 10.19
C GLY A 6 -8.76 -18.65 8.97
N GLU A 7 -8.65 -17.64 8.09
CA GLU A 7 -7.77 -17.71 6.94
C GLU A 7 -6.31 -17.60 7.38
N THR A 8 -5.47 -18.51 6.90
CA THR A 8 -4.04 -18.60 7.27
C THR A 8 -3.10 -18.29 6.12
N ALA A 9 -3.65 -18.06 4.93
CA ALA A 9 -2.92 -17.82 3.68
C ALA A 9 -2.72 -16.31 3.41
N ASN A 10 -2.24 -15.57 4.41
CA ASN A 10 -1.85 -14.16 4.28
C ASN A 10 -0.51 -13.88 4.98
N SER A 11 0.13 -12.78 4.61
CA SER A 11 1.49 -12.45 5.06
C SER A 11 1.61 -12.33 6.57
N VAL A 12 0.64 -11.70 7.25
CA VAL A 12 0.66 -11.51 8.71
C VAL A 12 0.48 -12.86 9.41
N SER A 13 -0.53 -13.65 9.06
CA SER A 13 -0.75 -14.98 9.64
C SER A 13 0.43 -15.93 9.39
N CYS A 14 1.02 -15.88 8.19
CA CYS A 14 2.21 -16.67 7.88
C CYS A 14 3.37 -16.26 8.80
N TYR A 15 3.61 -14.96 8.96
CA TYR A 15 4.67 -14.44 9.82
C TYR A 15 4.44 -14.80 11.30
N MET A 16 3.21 -14.65 11.81
CA MET A 16 2.81 -15.10 13.15
C MET A 16 3.17 -16.57 13.35
N ARG A 17 2.77 -17.47 12.43
CA ARG A 17 3.01 -18.91 12.53
C ARG A 17 4.51 -19.24 12.46
N THR A 18 5.23 -18.62 11.53
CA THR A 18 6.66 -18.87 11.33
C THR A 18 7.51 -18.42 12.51
N LYS A 19 7.11 -17.34 13.19
CA LYS A 19 7.87 -16.76 14.31
C LYS A 19 7.30 -17.12 15.70
N GLY A 20 6.09 -17.67 15.77
CA GLY A 20 5.41 -17.98 17.02
C GLY A 20 5.03 -16.74 17.82
N ILE A 21 4.64 -15.66 17.15
CA ILE A 21 4.34 -14.35 17.78
C ILE A 21 2.87 -13.95 17.59
N SER A 22 2.41 -12.94 18.35
CA SER A 22 1.05 -12.41 18.27
C SER A 22 0.78 -11.66 16.96
N GLU A 23 -0.51 -11.41 16.67
CA GLU A 23 -0.93 -10.66 15.47
C GLU A 23 -0.38 -9.24 15.48
N GLU A 24 -0.35 -8.59 16.63
CA GLU A 24 0.14 -7.22 16.81
C GLU A 24 1.65 -7.15 16.48
N LEU A 25 2.44 -8.07 17.04
CA LEU A 25 3.89 -8.12 16.78
C LEU A 25 4.21 -8.51 15.33
N ALA A 26 3.43 -9.39 14.73
CA ALA A 26 3.58 -9.74 13.31
C ALA A 26 3.19 -8.57 12.40
N THR A 27 2.13 -7.84 12.74
CA THR A 27 1.71 -6.64 12.00
C THR A 27 2.78 -5.56 12.06
N GLU A 28 3.31 -5.26 13.25
CA GLU A 28 4.43 -4.33 13.42
C GLU A 28 5.66 -4.77 12.61
N SER A 29 5.98 -6.06 12.62
CA SER A 29 7.08 -6.61 11.83
C SER A 29 6.89 -6.40 10.32
N VAL A 30 5.67 -6.58 9.81
CA VAL A 30 5.35 -6.33 8.39
C VAL A 30 5.42 -4.83 8.06
N MET A 31 4.96 -3.95 8.95
CA MET A 31 5.09 -2.50 8.76
C MET A 31 6.56 -2.07 8.68
N ASN A 32 7.40 -2.56 9.59
CA ASN A 32 8.84 -2.32 9.55
C ASN A 32 9.47 -2.83 8.25
N LEU A 33 9.02 -3.98 7.74
CA LEU A 33 9.50 -4.52 6.45
C LEU A 33 9.12 -3.60 5.27
N ILE A 34 7.92 -3.00 5.30
CA ILE A 34 7.50 -2.02 4.29
C ILE A 34 8.41 -0.79 4.34
N ASP A 35 8.70 -0.26 5.52
CA ASP A 35 9.57 0.92 5.70
C ASP A 35 11.00 0.67 5.23
N GLU A 36 11.58 -0.49 5.58
CA GLU A 36 12.90 -0.88 5.10
C GLU A 36 12.93 -1.07 3.57
N THR A 37 11.84 -1.54 2.98
CA THR A 37 11.71 -1.66 1.52
C THR A 37 11.63 -0.29 0.86
N TRP A 38 10.90 0.66 1.43
CA TRP A 38 10.87 2.06 0.99
C TRP A 38 12.25 2.71 0.99
N LYS A 39 13.05 2.51 2.03
CA LYS A 39 14.44 3.02 2.10
C LYS A 39 15.28 2.53 0.92
N LYS A 40 15.14 1.25 0.56
CA LYS A 40 15.84 0.65 -0.60
C LYS A 40 15.34 1.23 -1.92
N MET A 41 14.02 1.38 -2.09
CA MET A 41 13.43 1.99 -3.30
C MET A 41 13.87 3.46 -3.48
N ASN A 42 13.96 4.23 -2.38
CA ASN A 42 14.45 5.61 -2.43
C ASN A 42 15.91 5.68 -2.89
N LYS A 43 16.74 4.74 -2.43
CA LYS A 43 18.13 4.62 -2.90
C LYS A 43 18.19 4.31 -4.39
N GLU A 44 17.36 3.38 -4.88
CA GLU A 44 17.28 3.04 -6.31
C GLU A 44 16.86 4.24 -7.16
N LYS A 45 15.94 5.07 -6.67
CA LYS A 45 15.48 6.27 -7.37
C LYS A 45 16.56 7.34 -7.51
N LEU A 46 17.38 7.50 -6.48
CA LEU A 46 18.42 8.55 -6.41
C LEU A 46 19.76 8.10 -7.01
N GLY A 47 20.01 6.79 -7.05
CA GLY A 47 21.25 6.21 -7.56
C GLY A 47 21.27 6.05 -9.08
N ASP A 48 22.38 5.48 -9.56
CA ASP A 48 22.58 5.11 -10.95
C ASP A 48 21.90 3.76 -11.23
N SER A 49 20.56 3.80 -11.33
CA SER A 49 19.78 2.62 -11.69
C SER A 49 20.14 2.15 -13.11
N LEU A 50 20.09 0.83 -13.31
CA LEU A 50 20.14 0.21 -14.63
C LEU A 50 18.95 0.62 -15.52
N PHE A 51 17.85 1.08 -14.90
CA PHE A 51 16.63 1.45 -15.58
C PHE A 51 16.50 2.96 -15.74
N ALA A 52 15.78 3.38 -16.79
CA ALA A 52 15.43 4.78 -16.98
C ALA A 52 14.61 5.31 -15.79
N LYS A 53 14.85 6.56 -15.38
CA LYS A 53 14.18 7.20 -14.24
C LYS A 53 12.65 7.15 -14.28
N HIS A 54 12.06 7.18 -15.47
CA HIS A 54 10.61 7.04 -15.67
C HIS A 54 10.11 5.64 -15.29
N PHE A 55 10.84 4.58 -15.66
CA PHE A 55 10.50 3.22 -15.30
C PHE A 55 10.58 3.00 -13.77
N VAL A 56 11.64 3.50 -13.15
CA VAL A 56 11.79 3.47 -11.68
C VAL A 56 10.65 4.21 -10.99
N GLU A 57 10.22 5.37 -11.53
CA GLU A 57 9.07 6.11 -11.00
C GLU A 57 7.78 5.30 -11.11
N THR A 58 7.53 4.65 -12.23
CA THR A 58 6.35 3.79 -12.42
C THR A 58 6.32 2.65 -11.40
N ALA A 59 7.45 1.99 -11.14
CA ALA A 59 7.55 0.96 -10.11
C ALA A 59 7.26 1.50 -8.71
N ILE A 60 7.74 2.69 -8.37
CA ILE A 60 7.46 3.33 -7.08
C ILE A 60 5.98 3.73 -6.99
N ASN A 61 5.38 4.22 -8.08
CA ASN A 61 3.97 4.60 -8.12
C ASN A 61 3.05 3.40 -7.89
N LEU A 62 3.44 2.18 -8.28
CA LEU A 62 2.71 0.96 -7.88
C LEU A 62 2.66 0.82 -6.36
N ALA A 63 3.79 0.99 -5.67
CA ALA A 63 3.81 0.93 -4.20
C ALA A 63 2.95 2.05 -3.57
N ARG A 64 3.02 3.28 -4.12
CA ARG A 64 2.15 4.39 -3.67
C ARG A 64 0.67 4.06 -3.85
N GLN A 65 0.30 3.50 -5.00
CA GLN A 65 -1.07 3.11 -5.29
C GLN A 65 -1.55 2.03 -4.31
N SER A 66 -0.72 1.04 -3.98
CA SER A 66 -1.05 0.04 -2.96
C SER A 66 -1.37 0.68 -1.61
N HIS A 67 -0.62 1.69 -1.17
CA HIS A 67 -0.94 2.45 0.06
C HIS A 67 -2.27 3.21 -0.08
N CYS A 68 -2.48 3.92 -1.19
CA CYS A 68 -3.73 4.64 -1.40
C CYS A 68 -4.97 3.73 -1.41
N THR A 69 -4.83 2.50 -1.92
CA THR A 69 -5.93 1.55 -2.01
C THR A 69 -6.12 0.77 -0.71
N TYR A 70 -5.06 0.31 -0.03
CA TYR A 70 -5.20 -0.65 1.07
C TYR A 70 -4.99 -0.10 2.48
N HIS A 71 -4.62 1.17 2.65
CA HIS A 71 -4.30 1.73 3.97
C HIS A 71 -5.45 1.67 4.99
N ASN A 72 -6.71 1.85 4.53
CA ASN A 72 -7.90 1.85 5.38
C ASN A 72 -8.79 0.62 5.21
N GLY A 73 -8.24 -0.48 4.68
CA GLY A 73 -8.97 -1.69 4.36
C GLY A 73 -8.99 -2.00 2.87
N ASP A 74 -9.80 -2.98 2.47
CA ASP A 74 -9.85 -3.45 1.09
C ASP A 74 -10.74 -2.53 0.23
N ALA A 75 -10.14 -1.48 -0.31
CA ALA A 75 -10.81 -0.57 -1.23
C ALA A 75 -11.19 -1.19 -2.59
N HIS A 76 -10.67 -2.39 -2.91
CA HIS A 76 -10.94 -3.02 -4.19
C HIS A 76 -12.21 -3.87 -4.14
N THR A 77 -12.29 -4.80 -3.17
CA THR A 77 -13.46 -5.70 -3.06
C THR A 77 -14.50 -5.20 -2.06
N SER A 78 -14.15 -4.25 -1.18
CA SER A 78 -15.03 -3.70 -0.15
C SER A 78 -14.85 -2.17 0.02
N PRO A 79 -15.13 -1.37 -1.03
CA PRO A 79 -14.87 0.07 -1.01
C PRO A 79 -15.72 0.81 0.02
N ASP A 80 -15.04 1.52 0.91
CA ASP A 80 -15.64 2.43 1.90
C ASP A 80 -15.99 3.81 1.30
N GLU A 81 -16.56 4.69 2.12
CA GLU A 81 -16.95 6.04 1.67
C GLU A 81 -15.73 6.85 1.19
N LEU A 82 -14.58 6.73 1.86
CA LEU A 82 -13.37 7.44 1.49
C LEU A 82 -12.85 6.98 0.12
N THR A 83 -12.86 5.67 -0.14
CA THR A 83 -12.50 5.08 -1.43
C THR A 83 -13.38 5.63 -2.54
N ARG A 84 -14.70 5.68 -2.32
CA ARG A 84 -15.65 6.23 -3.29
C ARG A 84 -15.35 7.69 -3.59
N LYS A 85 -15.13 8.52 -2.55
CA LYS A 85 -14.76 9.93 -2.71
C LYS A 85 -13.47 10.11 -3.53
N ARG A 86 -12.45 9.30 -3.27
CA ARG A 86 -11.18 9.32 -4.03
C ARG A 86 -11.38 8.99 -5.51
N VAL A 87 -12.17 7.97 -5.82
CA VAL A 87 -12.46 7.59 -7.21
C VAL A 87 -13.23 8.70 -7.92
N LEU A 88 -14.27 9.24 -7.27
CA LEU A 88 -15.07 10.33 -7.83
C LEU A 88 -14.20 11.55 -8.12
N SER A 89 -13.39 12.01 -7.17
CA SER A 89 -12.57 13.23 -7.33
C SER A 89 -11.44 13.11 -8.36
N VAL A 90 -11.00 11.89 -8.70
CA VAL A 90 -9.87 11.67 -9.61
C VAL A 90 -10.34 11.29 -11.02
N ILE A 91 -11.48 10.61 -11.16
CA ILE A 91 -11.94 10.03 -12.43
C ILE A 91 -13.21 10.70 -12.96
N THR A 92 -14.12 11.10 -12.07
CA THR A 92 -15.49 11.49 -12.45
C THR A 92 -15.74 12.99 -12.33
N GLU A 93 -15.43 13.55 -11.16
CA GLU A 93 -15.75 14.92 -10.77
C GLU A 93 -14.56 15.83 -11.08
N PRO A 94 -14.72 16.85 -11.94
CA PRO A 94 -13.66 17.79 -12.22
C PRO A 94 -13.41 18.73 -11.03
N ILE A 95 -12.22 19.32 -10.99
CA ILE A 95 -11.91 20.40 -10.05
C ILE A 95 -12.77 21.62 -10.41
N LEU A 96 -13.37 22.25 -9.40
CA LEU A 96 -14.17 23.46 -9.59
C LEU A 96 -13.33 24.59 -10.20
N PRO A 97 -13.92 25.45 -11.04
CA PRO A 97 -13.22 26.62 -11.58
C PRO A 97 -12.69 27.53 -10.48
N LEU A 98 -11.54 28.17 -10.73
CA LEU A 98 -11.00 29.18 -9.82
C LEU A 98 -11.96 30.37 -9.76
N GLU A 99 -12.48 30.67 -8.56
CA GLU A 99 -13.28 31.87 -8.31
C GLU A 99 -12.39 33.12 -8.28
N ARG A 100 -12.87 34.22 -8.87
CA ARG A 100 -12.19 35.52 -8.92
C ARG A 100 -12.71 36.47 -7.86
#